data_AF-A0A7C1EII9-F1
#
_entry.id   AF-A0A7C1EII9-F1
#
_cell.length_a   1.000
_cell.length_b   1.000
_cell.length_c   1.000
_cell.angle_alpha   90.00
_cell.angle_beta   90.00
_cell.angle_gamma   90.00
#
_symmetry.space_group_name_H-M   'P 1'
#
loop_
_entity.id
_entity.type
_entity.pdbx_description
1 polymer ?
#
loop_
_entity_poly.entity_id
_entity_poly.type
_entity_poly.pdbx_seq_one_letter_code
_entity_poly.pdbx_strand_id
1 'polypeptide(L)'
;VIPAAFAFFGPEKIVEIATAGTFALGFVTMPQILGELPLSAFFAFSWFLLLFLAGVTSSISMLQPAIAFFEDEFNASRKKAISVIAAVSFILIQPVIFFIGKGVVDELDFWAGTFALVVFGTVEAILFSWIFGIDKAWEEVHKGAQMRIPRIYKFIIKYITPTFLIAILGIWLVQDAFPVVMMENIPEENKNYVLWTRVVLVGIFVFLSLMVKLAWVKRKKAGEV
;
A
#
# COMPACT_ATOMS: atom_id res chain seq x y z
N VAL A 1 10.74 16.18 -6.90
CA VAL A 1 11.69 16.47 -5.80
C VAL A 1 13.13 16.15 -6.19
N ILE A 2 13.48 14.90 -6.53
CA ILE A 2 14.87 14.48 -6.81
C ILE A 2 15.61 15.38 -7.82
N PRO A 3 15.07 15.74 -9.00
CA PRO A 3 15.77 16.64 -9.93
C PRO A 3 16.01 18.04 -9.36
N ALA A 4 15.05 18.58 -8.60
CA ALA A 4 15.19 19.88 -7.94
C ALA A 4 16.24 19.81 -6.82
N ALA A 5 16.23 18.76 -6.01
CA ALA A 5 17.24 18.53 -4.98
C ALA A 5 18.64 18.40 -5.58
N PHE A 6 18.79 17.71 -6.72
CA PHE A 6 20.06 17.64 -7.44
C PHE A 6 20.54 19.02 -7.91
N ALA A 7 19.63 19.83 -8.48
CA ALA A 7 19.97 21.17 -8.96
C ALA A 7 20.38 22.12 -7.81
N PHE A 8 19.75 22.02 -6.64
CA PHE A 8 20.00 22.91 -5.50
C PHE A 8 21.17 22.45 -4.62
N PHE A 9 21.32 21.15 -4.37
CA PHE A 9 22.30 20.62 -3.42
C PHE A 9 23.50 19.93 -4.09
N GLY A 10 23.46 19.74 -5.41
CA GLY A 10 24.52 19.10 -6.18
C GLY A 10 24.55 17.57 -6.08
N PRO A 11 25.44 16.91 -6.86
CA PRO A 11 25.55 15.46 -6.93
C PRO A 11 26.07 14.79 -5.65
N GLU A 12 26.78 15.53 -4.79
CA GLU A 12 27.38 14.97 -3.57
C GLU A 12 26.33 14.71 -2.48
N LYS A 13 25.38 15.63 -2.32
CA LYS A 13 24.34 15.54 -1.28
C LYS A 13 23.09 14.79 -1.72
N ILE A 14 22.92 14.55 -3.02
CA ILE A 14 21.68 13.93 -3.53
C ILE A 14 21.51 12.48 -3.05
N VAL A 15 22.62 11.75 -2.87
CA VAL A 15 22.57 10.35 -2.41
C VAL A 15 22.05 10.31 -0.98
N GLU A 16 22.60 11.12 -0.09
CA GLU A 16 22.14 11.24 1.30
C GLU A 16 20.65 11.61 1.37
N ILE A 17 20.25 12.64 0.63
CA ILE A 17 18.87 13.13 0.56
C ILE A 17 17.92 12.04 0.01
N ALA A 18 18.34 11.29 -1.01
CA ALA A 18 17.54 10.21 -1.58
C ALA A 18 17.41 9.02 -0.62
N THR A 19 18.46 8.71 0.15
CA THR A 19 18.45 7.63 1.14
C THR A 19 17.69 7.96 2.42
N ALA A 20 17.43 9.24 2.70
CA ALA A 20 16.66 9.70 3.86
C ALA A 20 15.15 9.37 3.78
N GLY A 21 14.69 8.84 2.65
CA GLY A 21 13.31 8.36 2.47
C GLY A 21 12.35 9.40 1.91
N THR A 22 11.17 8.92 1.51
CA THR A 22 10.13 9.72 0.83
C THR A 22 9.58 10.83 1.73
N PHE A 23 9.50 10.60 3.04
CA PHE A 23 9.07 11.61 4.01
C PHE A 23 10.05 12.79 4.06
N ALA A 24 11.36 12.52 4.17
CA ALA A 24 12.39 13.57 4.19
C ALA A 24 12.38 14.40 2.90
N LEU A 25 12.23 13.75 1.74
CA LEU A 25 12.13 14.44 0.45
C LEU A 25 10.96 15.43 0.41
N GLY A 26 9.79 15.03 0.88
CA GLY A 26 8.58 15.84 0.80
C GLY A 26 8.44 16.91 1.89
N PHE A 27 8.92 16.63 3.10
CA PHE A 27 8.69 17.44 4.30
C PHE A 27 9.94 18.18 4.81
N VAL A 28 11.12 17.84 4.32
CA VAL A 28 12.39 18.52 4.68
C VAL A 28 13.01 19.16 3.46
N THR A 29 13.37 18.35 2.46
CA THR A 29 14.12 18.81 1.28
C THR A 29 13.31 19.78 0.43
N MET A 30 12.05 19.44 0.09
CA MET A 30 11.24 20.30 -0.77
C MET A 30 10.94 21.67 -0.12
N PRO A 31 10.53 21.76 1.16
CA PRO A 31 10.38 23.05 1.83
C PRO A 31 11.66 23.88 1.88
N GLN A 32 12.83 23.26 2.07
CA GLN A 32 14.12 23.97 1.99
C GLN A 32 14.34 24.59 0.61
N ILE A 33 14.10 23.83 -0.47
CA ILE A 33 14.22 24.34 -1.84
C ILE A 33 13.24 25.49 -2.10
N LEU A 34 11.98 25.34 -1.66
CA LEU A 34 10.95 26.36 -1.85
C LEU A 34 11.22 27.64 -1.03
N GLY A 35 11.98 27.52 0.07
CA GLY A 35 12.41 28.64 0.90
C GLY A 35 13.31 29.65 0.17
N GLU A 36 14.10 29.17 -0.79
CA GLU A 36 15.01 30.00 -1.61
C GLU A 36 14.29 30.73 -2.76
N LEU A 37 13.03 30.39 -3.03
CA LEU A 37 12.26 31.02 -4.11
C LEU A 37 11.61 32.34 -3.65
N PRO A 38 11.48 33.33 -4.55
CA PRO A 38 10.60 34.46 -4.28
C PRO A 38 9.16 33.96 -4.06
N LEU A 39 8.42 34.59 -3.14
CA LEU A 39 7.09 34.12 -2.71
C LEU A 39 7.08 32.72 -2.09
N SER A 40 8.16 32.32 -1.40
CA SER A 40 8.33 31.01 -0.76
C SER A 40 7.11 30.54 0.05
N ALA A 41 6.46 31.43 0.80
CA ALA A 41 5.25 31.11 1.57
C ALA A 41 4.09 30.61 0.70
N PHE A 42 3.88 31.21 -0.48
CA PHE A 42 2.83 30.79 -1.41
C PHE A 42 3.14 29.40 -1.96
N PHE A 43 4.37 29.17 -2.43
CA PHE A 43 4.76 27.87 -3.00
C PHE A 43 4.78 26.76 -1.94
N ALA A 44 5.25 27.04 -0.73
CA ALA A 44 5.20 26.09 0.38
C ALA A 44 3.74 25.72 0.74
N PHE A 45 2.84 26.71 0.81
CA PHE A 45 1.41 26.45 1.02
C PHE A 45 0.82 25.59 -0.10
N SER A 46 1.07 25.94 -1.37
CA SER A 46 0.59 25.16 -2.51
C SER A 46 1.13 23.73 -2.52
N TRP A 47 2.38 23.52 -2.12
CA TRP A 47 3.00 22.20 -1.99
C TRP A 47 2.27 21.34 -0.95
N PHE A 48 2.09 21.85 0.27
CA PHE A 48 1.39 21.09 1.31
C PHE A 48 -0.10 20.92 1.04
N LEU A 49 -0.74 21.90 0.39
CA LEU A 49 -2.13 21.76 -0.06
C LEU A 49 -2.25 20.64 -1.10
N LEU A 50 -1.32 20.56 -2.05
CA LEU A 50 -1.27 19.48 -3.03
C LEU A 50 -1.09 18.12 -2.35
N LEU A 51 -0.13 18.00 -1.43
CA LEU A 51 0.09 16.76 -0.68
C LEU A 51 -1.15 16.37 0.15
N PHE A 52 -1.82 17.34 0.76
CA PHE A 52 -3.06 17.11 1.50
C PHE A 52 -4.17 16.57 0.59
N LEU A 53 -4.43 17.21 -0.55
CA LEU A 53 -5.46 16.77 -1.50
C LEU A 53 -5.14 15.39 -2.08
N ALA A 54 -3.88 15.12 -2.41
CA ALA A 54 -3.42 13.82 -2.88
C ALA A 54 -3.59 12.73 -1.81
N GLY A 55 -3.27 13.04 -0.56
CA GLY A 55 -3.43 12.13 0.57
C GLY A 55 -4.91 11.82 0.86
N VAL A 56 -5.79 12.83 0.85
CA VAL A 56 -7.23 12.67 1.09
C VAL A 56 -7.87 11.78 0.02
N THR A 57 -7.61 12.06 -1.25
CA THR A 57 -8.20 11.30 -2.37
C THR A 57 -7.75 9.84 -2.35
N SER A 58 -6.46 9.58 -2.11
CA SER A 58 -5.93 8.22 -1.98
C SER A 58 -6.54 7.48 -0.77
N SER A 59 -6.66 8.15 0.37
CA SER A 59 -7.23 7.57 1.60
C SER A 59 -8.68 7.13 1.38
N ILE A 60 -9.49 7.95 0.69
CA ILE A 60 -10.89 7.60 0.37
C ILE A 60 -10.95 6.32 -0.48
N SER A 61 -10.11 6.22 -1.53
CA SER A 61 -10.06 5.04 -2.38
C SER A 61 -9.61 3.77 -1.63
N MET A 62 -8.68 3.89 -0.68
CA MET A 62 -8.20 2.76 0.11
C MET A 62 -9.21 2.26 1.16
N LEU A 63 -10.09 3.14 1.67
CA LEU A 63 -11.14 2.74 2.61
C LEU A 63 -12.33 2.04 1.94
N GLN A 64 -12.55 2.31 0.64
CA GLN A 64 -13.72 1.82 -0.08
C GLN A 64 -13.83 0.27 -0.14
N PRO A 65 -12.76 -0.51 -0.39
CA PRO A 65 -12.85 -1.98 -0.36
C PRO A 65 -13.32 -2.52 0.99
N ALA A 66 -12.87 -1.93 2.09
CA ALA A 66 -13.30 -2.32 3.43
C ALA A 66 -14.79 -1.97 3.65
N ILE A 67 -15.23 -0.79 3.22
CA ILE A 67 -16.65 -0.38 3.31
C ILE A 67 -17.53 -1.34 2.48
N ALA A 68 -17.14 -1.62 1.24
CA ALA A 68 -17.85 -2.52 0.33
C ALA A 68 -17.97 -3.93 0.92
N PHE A 69 -16.91 -4.46 1.51
CA PHE A 69 -16.96 -5.77 2.18
C PHE A 69 -18.03 -5.84 3.28
N PHE A 70 -18.20 -4.78 4.08
CA PHE A 70 -19.26 -4.73 5.09
C PHE A 70 -20.66 -4.56 4.50
N GLU A 71 -20.79 -3.78 3.42
CA GLU A 71 -22.06 -3.60 2.71
C GLU A 71 -22.50 -4.93 2.06
N ASP A 72 -21.62 -5.56 1.30
CA ASP A 72 -21.93 -6.74 0.48
C ASP A 72 -22.07 -8.03 1.31
N GLU A 73 -21.14 -8.29 2.23
CA GLU A 73 -21.13 -9.58 2.95
C GLU A 73 -21.98 -9.54 4.24
N PHE A 74 -22.07 -8.37 4.88
CA PHE A 74 -22.81 -8.20 6.12
C PHE A 74 -24.17 -7.53 5.95
N ASN A 75 -24.53 -7.08 4.75
CA ASN A 75 -25.74 -6.28 4.48
C ASN A 75 -25.82 -5.06 5.43
N ALA A 76 -24.67 -4.48 5.77
CA ALA A 76 -24.62 -3.28 6.60
C ALA A 76 -25.06 -2.07 5.80
N SER A 77 -25.79 -1.15 6.43
CA SER A 77 -26.07 0.14 5.78
C SER A 77 -24.77 0.93 5.62
N ARG A 78 -24.64 1.66 4.50
CA ARG A 78 -23.47 2.48 4.19
C ARG A 78 -22.99 3.34 5.35
N LYS A 79 -23.92 4.03 6.01
CA LYS A 79 -23.62 4.87 7.18
C LYS A 79 -22.96 4.07 8.30
N LYS A 80 -23.49 2.88 8.60
CA LYS A 80 -22.95 2.01 9.65
C LYS A 80 -21.55 1.48 9.27
N ALA A 81 -21.37 1.03 8.03
CA ALA A 81 -20.07 0.57 7.54
C ALA A 81 -19.00 1.67 7.64
N ILE A 82 -19.31 2.88 7.15
CA ILE A 82 -18.41 4.04 7.24
C ILE A 82 -18.08 4.37 8.71
N SER A 83 -19.07 4.44 9.60
CA SER A 83 -18.81 4.77 11.01
C SER A 83 -17.91 3.75 11.70
N VAL A 84 -18.10 2.45 11.41
CA VAL A 84 -17.25 1.38 11.97
C VAL A 84 -15.83 1.50 11.43
N ILE A 85 -15.66 1.60 10.12
CA ILE A 85 -14.34 1.70 9.49
C ILE A 85 -13.61 2.98 9.93
N ALA A 86 -14.31 4.11 10.08
CA ALA A 86 -13.74 5.35 10.57
C ALA A 86 -13.27 5.22 12.04
N ALA A 87 -14.08 4.62 12.91
CA ALA A 87 -13.71 4.39 14.31
C ALA A 87 -12.50 3.46 14.44
N VAL A 88 -12.48 2.36 13.69
CA VAL A 88 -11.35 1.42 13.66
C VAL A 88 -10.09 2.11 13.16
N SER A 89 -10.18 2.85 12.05
CA SER A 89 -9.04 3.60 11.50
C SER A 89 -8.51 4.64 12.48
N PHE A 90 -9.41 5.35 13.18
CA PHE A 90 -9.04 6.33 14.20
C PHE A 90 -8.30 5.71 15.39
N ILE A 91 -8.63 4.48 15.78
CA ILE A 91 -7.93 3.77 16.85
C ILE A 91 -6.57 3.27 16.35
N LEU A 92 -6.52 2.64 15.17
CA LEU A 92 -5.32 2.02 14.62
C LEU A 92 -4.25 3.04 14.20
N ILE A 93 -4.61 4.31 13.96
CA ILE A 93 -3.63 5.36 13.63
C ILE A 93 -2.91 5.91 14.87
N GLN A 94 -3.40 5.68 16.10
CA GLN A 94 -2.77 6.26 17.30
C GLN A 94 -1.30 5.84 17.49
N PRO A 95 -0.92 4.56 17.35
CA PRO A 95 0.49 4.15 17.45
C PRO A 95 1.37 4.81 16.38
N VAL A 96 0.83 5.05 15.18
CA VAL A 96 1.54 5.72 14.08
C VAL A 96 1.89 7.16 14.46
N ILE A 97 0.96 7.87 15.11
CA ILE A 97 1.13 9.26 15.53
C ILE A 97 2.09 9.36 16.73
N PHE A 98 1.85 8.58 17.79
CA PHE A 98 2.62 8.69 19.03
C PHE A 98 4.03 8.10 18.95
N PHE A 99 4.28 7.16 18.04
CA PHE A 99 5.57 6.48 17.89
C PHE A 99 6.19 6.72 16.50
N ILE A 100 5.92 7.89 15.92
CA ILE A 100 6.58 8.30 14.68
C ILE A 100 8.11 8.33 14.87
N GLY A 101 8.85 7.77 13.91
CA GLY A 101 10.31 7.62 13.99
C GLY A 101 10.80 6.46 14.87
N LYS A 102 9.91 5.69 15.51
CA LYS A 102 10.25 4.45 16.24
C LYS A 102 10.08 3.18 15.39
N GLY A 103 9.91 3.31 14.07
CA GLY A 103 9.75 2.19 13.14
C GLY A 103 8.31 1.71 12.94
N VAL A 104 7.32 2.30 13.62
CA VAL A 104 5.91 1.86 13.49
C VAL A 104 5.36 2.12 12.09
N VAL A 105 5.57 3.33 11.57
CA VAL A 105 5.10 3.71 10.23
C VAL A 105 5.82 2.91 9.16
N ASP A 106 7.14 2.74 9.31
CA ASP A 106 7.99 2.03 8.38
C ASP A 106 7.61 0.55 8.26
N GLU A 107 7.28 -0.11 9.38
CA GLU A 107 6.82 -1.50 9.37
C GLU A 107 5.43 -1.66 8.73
N LEU A 108 4.50 -0.74 9.00
CA LEU A 108 3.18 -0.76 8.35
C LEU A 108 3.31 -0.59 6.82
N ASP A 109 4.11 0.39 6.39
CA ASP A 109 4.36 0.66 4.96
C ASP A 109 5.08 -0.49 4.28
N PHE A 110 6.11 -1.06 4.93
CA PHE A 110 6.83 -2.20 4.40
C PHE A 110 5.92 -3.43 4.24
N TRP A 111 5.23 -3.85 5.29
CA TRP A 111 4.43 -5.08 5.22
C TRP A 111 3.19 -4.93 4.35
N ALA A 112 2.47 -3.82 4.43
CA ALA A 112 1.22 -3.63 3.70
C ALA A 112 1.44 -3.03 2.30
N GLY A 113 2.21 -1.93 2.22
CA GLY A 113 2.40 -1.14 1.00
C GLY A 113 3.48 -1.67 0.06
N THR A 114 4.46 -2.41 0.59
CA THR A 114 5.57 -2.95 -0.21
C THR A 114 5.46 -4.46 -0.41
N PHE A 115 5.56 -5.25 0.67
CA PHE A 115 5.62 -6.70 0.58
C PHE A 115 4.27 -7.33 0.20
N ALA A 116 3.22 -7.09 0.99
CA ALA A 116 1.90 -7.67 0.72
C ALA A 116 1.34 -7.22 -0.63
N LEU A 117 1.58 -5.97 -1.05
CA LEU A 117 1.18 -5.47 -2.36
C LEU A 117 1.70 -6.36 -3.50
N VAL A 118 3.00 -6.70 -3.47
CA VAL A 118 3.61 -7.56 -4.51
C VAL A 118 3.11 -9.00 -4.39
N VAL A 119 2.94 -9.52 -3.17
CA VAL A 119 2.40 -10.88 -2.94
C VAL A 119 0.97 -11.02 -3.47
N PHE A 120 0.06 -10.14 -3.06
CA PHE A 120 -1.33 -10.15 -3.52
C PHE A 120 -1.42 -9.89 -5.03
N GLY A 121 -0.65 -8.95 -5.56
CA GLY A 121 -0.57 -8.73 -7.01
C GLY A 121 -0.09 -9.97 -7.78
N THR A 122 0.84 -10.74 -7.22
CA THR A 122 1.30 -12.01 -7.81
C THR A 122 0.19 -13.05 -7.81
N VAL A 123 -0.49 -13.22 -6.66
CA VAL A 123 -1.59 -14.17 -6.51
C VAL A 123 -2.74 -13.82 -7.45
N GLU A 124 -3.14 -12.56 -7.52
CA GLU A 124 -4.18 -12.06 -8.44
C GLU A 124 -3.77 -12.29 -9.90
N ALA A 125 -2.53 -11.99 -10.27
CA ALA A 125 -2.05 -12.21 -11.63
C ALA A 125 -2.07 -13.70 -12.03
N ILE A 126 -1.69 -14.61 -11.14
CA ILE A 126 -1.74 -16.05 -11.36
C ILE A 126 -3.19 -16.54 -11.45
N LEU A 127 -4.04 -16.12 -10.51
CA LEU A 127 -5.45 -16.50 -10.48
C LEU A 127 -6.15 -16.05 -11.76
N PHE A 128 -5.93 -14.82 -12.17
CA PHE A 128 -6.56 -14.22 -13.34
C PHE A 128 -6.05 -14.79 -14.66
N SER A 129 -4.73 -14.95 -14.82
CA SER A 129 -4.14 -15.32 -16.12
C SER A 129 -4.01 -16.83 -16.34
N TRP A 130 -3.76 -17.62 -15.28
CA TRP A 130 -3.47 -19.05 -15.39
C TRP A 130 -4.62 -19.92 -14.91
N ILE A 131 -5.21 -19.61 -13.74
CA ILE A 131 -6.25 -20.45 -13.14
C ILE A 131 -7.61 -20.18 -13.80
N PHE A 132 -8.03 -18.91 -13.89
CA PHE A 132 -9.23 -18.52 -14.63
C PHE A 132 -9.05 -18.74 -16.14
N GLY A 133 -7.80 -18.63 -16.60
CA GLY A 133 -7.39 -18.88 -17.97
C GLY A 133 -7.41 -17.60 -18.82
N ILE A 134 -6.27 -17.31 -19.45
CA ILE A 134 -6.04 -16.07 -20.18
C ILE A 134 -7.08 -15.77 -21.26
N ASP A 135 -7.68 -16.78 -21.89
CA ASP A 135 -8.64 -16.57 -22.98
C ASP A 135 -9.96 -16.02 -22.44
N LYS A 136 -10.45 -16.57 -21.31
CA LYS A 136 -11.65 -16.08 -20.62
C LYS A 136 -11.39 -14.70 -20.00
N ALA A 137 -10.25 -14.54 -19.33
CA ALA A 137 -9.82 -13.25 -18.80
C ALA A 137 -9.76 -12.17 -19.89
N TRP A 138 -9.19 -12.51 -21.05
CA TRP A 138 -9.07 -11.58 -22.17
C TRP A 138 -10.43 -11.20 -22.76
N GLU A 139 -11.40 -12.11 -22.79
CA GLU A 139 -12.76 -11.80 -23.20
C GLU A 139 -13.44 -10.86 -22.21
N GLU A 140 -13.35 -11.14 -20.90
CA GLU A 140 -13.96 -10.30 -19.85
C GLU A 140 -13.38 -8.88 -19.83
N VAL A 141 -12.07 -8.71 -20.01
CA VAL A 141 -11.44 -7.37 -20.08
C VAL A 141 -11.95 -6.54 -21.27
N HIS A 142 -12.39 -7.20 -22.34
CA HIS A 142 -12.91 -6.51 -23.52
C HIS A 142 -14.43 -6.36 -23.53
N LYS A 143 -15.13 -6.96 -22.57
CA LYS A 143 -16.58 -6.90 -22.47
C LYS A 143 -17.00 -5.51 -22.01
N GLY A 144 -17.75 -4.79 -22.85
CA GLY A 144 -18.14 -3.40 -22.58
C GLY A 144 -16.99 -2.38 -22.68
N ALA A 145 -15.81 -2.78 -23.16
CA ALA A 145 -14.67 -1.89 -23.29
C ALA A 145 -14.84 -0.93 -24.48
N GLN A 146 -14.65 0.37 -24.24
CA GLN A 146 -14.67 1.39 -25.29
C GLN A 146 -13.49 1.25 -26.28
N MET A 147 -12.39 0.63 -25.83
CA MET A 147 -11.18 0.41 -26.60
C MET A 147 -10.71 -1.03 -26.46
N ARG A 148 -10.15 -1.59 -27.53
CA ARG A 148 -9.51 -2.90 -27.52
C ARG A 148 -8.04 -2.78 -27.12
N ILE A 149 -7.62 -3.60 -26.16
CA ILE A 149 -6.23 -3.68 -25.70
C ILE A 149 -5.39 -4.40 -26.77
N PRO A 150 -4.21 -3.87 -27.14
CA PRO A 150 -3.32 -4.54 -28.08
C PRO A 150 -2.95 -5.96 -27.62
N ARG A 151 -2.93 -6.92 -28.55
CA ARG A 151 -2.71 -8.36 -28.27
C ARG A 151 -1.38 -8.66 -27.56
N ILE A 152 -0.38 -7.78 -27.68
CA ILE A 152 0.88 -7.90 -26.93
C ILE A 152 0.64 -7.95 -25.42
N TYR A 153 -0.32 -7.18 -24.89
CA TYR A 153 -0.63 -7.18 -23.47
C TYR A 153 -1.18 -8.51 -22.97
N LYS A 154 -1.81 -9.31 -23.85
CA LYS A 154 -2.22 -10.68 -23.49
C LYS A 154 -1.01 -11.54 -23.13
N PHE A 155 0.08 -11.40 -23.88
CA PHE A 155 1.34 -12.09 -23.60
C PHE A 155 2.01 -11.54 -22.34
N ILE A 156 2.01 -10.21 -22.16
CA ILE A 156 2.56 -9.56 -20.96
C ILE A 156 1.85 -10.05 -19.70
N ILE A 157 0.51 -9.96 -19.66
CA ILE A 157 -0.30 -10.37 -18.50
C ILE A 157 -0.16 -11.86 -18.21
N LYS A 158 -0.04 -12.69 -19.26
CA LYS A 158 0.09 -14.14 -19.08
C LYS A 158 1.47 -14.56 -18.59
N TYR A 159 2.55 -13.99 -19.13
CA TYR A 159 3.89 -14.51 -18.87
C TYR A 159 4.79 -13.50 -18.18
N ILE A 160 4.89 -12.28 -18.70
CA ILE A 160 5.86 -11.30 -18.19
C ILE A 160 5.48 -10.85 -16.78
N THR A 161 4.23 -10.45 -16.55
CA THR A 161 3.81 -9.93 -15.24
C THR A 161 3.96 -10.96 -14.12
N PRO A 162 3.42 -12.20 -14.24
CA PRO A 162 3.56 -13.19 -13.17
C PRO A 162 5.02 -13.60 -12.95
N THR A 163 5.80 -13.80 -14.03
CA THR A 163 7.21 -14.23 -13.88
C THR A 163 8.07 -13.14 -13.26
N PHE A 164 7.86 -11.88 -13.61
CA PHE A 164 8.59 -10.75 -13.04
C PHE A 164 8.27 -10.57 -11.55
N LEU A 165 7.01 -10.67 -11.16
CA LEU A 165 6.61 -10.57 -9.75
C LEU A 165 7.16 -11.75 -8.92
N ILE A 166 7.10 -12.97 -9.45
CA ILE A 166 7.71 -14.15 -8.82
C ILE A 166 9.22 -13.96 -8.68
N ALA A 167 9.89 -13.42 -9.71
CA ALA A 167 11.33 -13.18 -9.67
C ALA A 167 11.70 -12.14 -8.60
N ILE A 168 10.97 -11.02 -8.51
CA ILE A 168 11.18 -10.01 -7.47
C ILE A 168 11.02 -10.63 -6.08
N LEU A 169 9.94 -11.37 -5.85
CA LEU A 169 9.72 -12.04 -4.57
C LEU A 169 10.79 -13.09 -4.27
N GLY A 170 11.23 -13.85 -5.28
CA GLY A 170 12.28 -14.86 -5.14
C GLY A 170 13.64 -14.24 -4.80
N ILE A 171 14.01 -13.14 -5.45
CA ILE A 171 15.25 -12.40 -5.16
C ILE A 171 15.19 -11.83 -3.74
N TRP A 172 14.09 -11.19 -3.36
CA TRP A 172 13.89 -10.65 -2.03
C TRP A 172 13.95 -11.74 -0.95
N LEU A 173 13.36 -12.91 -1.20
CA LEU A 173 13.42 -14.07 -0.29
C LEU A 173 14.84 -14.55 -0.01
N VAL A 174 15.73 -14.48 -1.01
CA VAL A 174 17.13 -14.92 -0.87
C VAL A 174 18.00 -13.84 -0.24
N GLN A 175 17.77 -12.56 -0.55
CA GLN A 175 18.64 -11.46 -0.16
C GLN A 175 18.26 -10.83 1.18
N ASP A 176 16.97 -10.51 1.37
CA ASP A 176 16.53 -9.58 2.41
C ASP A 176 15.58 -10.20 3.44
N ALA A 177 14.96 -11.35 3.13
CA ALA A 177 13.96 -11.94 4.03
C ALA A 177 14.54 -12.29 5.41
N PHE A 178 15.75 -12.85 5.48
CA PHE A 178 16.34 -13.24 6.76
C PHE A 178 16.68 -12.02 7.64
N PRO A 179 17.43 -11.00 7.17
CA PRO A 179 17.71 -9.80 7.96
C PRO A 179 16.45 -9.04 8.41
N VAL A 180 15.43 -8.94 7.55
CA VAL A 180 14.18 -8.24 7.85
C VAL A 180 13.35 -8.97 8.91
N VAL A 181 13.24 -10.29 8.81
CA VAL A 181 12.52 -11.09 9.80
C VAL A 181 13.23 -11.07 11.14
N MET A 182 14.56 -11.18 11.15
CA MET A 182 15.39 -11.14 12.37
C MET A 182 15.55 -9.73 12.98
N MET A 183 15.06 -8.68 12.30
CA MET A 183 15.16 -7.29 12.76
C MET A 183 16.62 -6.85 12.99
N GLU A 184 17.55 -7.33 12.16
CA GLU A 184 19.00 -7.04 12.31
C GLU A 184 19.31 -5.55 12.10
N ASN A 185 18.54 -4.89 11.21
CA ASN A 185 18.73 -3.48 10.85
C ASN A 185 17.97 -2.50 11.76
N ILE A 186 17.37 -2.97 12.85
CA ILE A 186 16.51 -2.15 13.72
C ILE A 186 17.24 -1.86 15.04
N PRO A 187 17.36 -0.57 15.45
CA PRO A 187 17.94 -0.20 16.74
C PRO A 187 17.25 -0.93 17.90
N GLU A 188 18.02 -1.41 18.89
CA GLU A 188 17.47 -2.24 19.97
C GLU A 188 16.34 -1.57 20.76
N GLU A 189 16.41 -0.25 20.93
CA GLU A 189 15.37 0.55 21.58
C GLU A 189 14.02 0.49 20.84
N ASN A 190 14.06 0.33 19.51
CA ASN A 190 12.87 0.36 18.66
C ASN A 190 12.28 -1.04 18.40
N LYS A 191 13.04 -2.12 18.67
CA LYS A 191 12.62 -3.50 18.41
C LYS A 191 11.28 -3.86 19.05
N ASN A 192 11.02 -3.37 20.27
CA ASN A 192 9.74 -3.61 20.96
C ASN A 192 8.56 -3.00 20.21
N TYR A 193 8.67 -1.75 19.74
CA TYR A 193 7.60 -1.09 18.98
C TYR A 193 7.33 -1.81 17.66
N VAL A 194 8.39 -2.22 16.97
CA VAL A 194 8.30 -2.98 15.72
C VAL A 194 7.62 -4.33 15.94
N LEU A 195 8.01 -5.08 16.97
CA LEU A 195 7.41 -6.37 17.28
C LEU A 195 5.92 -6.23 17.60
N TRP A 196 5.53 -5.22 18.38
CA TRP A 196 4.12 -4.93 18.65
C TRP A 196 3.34 -4.61 17.37
N THR A 197 3.92 -3.79 16.47
CA THR A 197 3.31 -3.49 15.16
C THR A 197 3.08 -4.76 14.34
N ARG A 198 4.07 -5.66 14.26
CA ARG A 198 3.93 -6.95 13.56
C ARG A 198 2.83 -7.82 14.16
N VAL A 199 2.74 -7.89 15.49
CA VAL A 199 1.65 -8.61 16.18
C VAL A 199 0.28 -8.01 15.83
N VAL A 200 0.16 -6.68 15.81
CA VAL A 200 -1.08 -5.99 15.41
C VAL A 200 -1.44 -6.30 13.96
N LEU A 201 -0.48 -6.27 13.04
CA LEU A 201 -0.69 -6.62 11.62
C LEU A 201 -1.19 -8.05 11.45
N VAL A 202 -0.56 -9.02 12.12
CA VAL A 202 -1.02 -10.41 12.12
C VAL A 202 -2.41 -10.52 12.73
N GLY A 203 -2.67 -9.79 13.82
CA GLY A 203 -3.98 -9.73 14.47
C GLY A 203 -5.07 -9.21 13.53
N ILE A 204 -4.79 -8.14 12.77
CA ILE A 204 -5.70 -7.59 11.75
C ILE A 204 -5.94 -8.63 10.66
N PHE A 205 -4.89 -9.28 10.15
CA PHE A 205 -5.01 -10.30 9.10
C PHE A 205 -5.87 -11.49 9.55
N VAL A 206 -5.64 -12.00 10.77
CA VAL A 206 -6.43 -13.08 11.36
C VAL A 206 -7.88 -12.64 11.56
N PHE A 207 -8.10 -11.43 12.08
CA PHE A 207 -9.44 -10.87 12.26
C PHE A 207 -10.21 -10.78 10.94
N LEU A 208 -9.59 -10.23 9.88
CA LEU A 208 -10.20 -10.15 8.56
C LEU A 208 -10.48 -11.55 7.97
N SER A 209 -9.55 -12.49 8.13
CA SER A 209 -9.74 -13.88 7.69
C SER A 209 -10.92 -14.56 8.40
N LEU A 210 -11.09 -14.30 9.70
CA LEU A 210 -12.25 -14.77 10.47
C LEU A 210 -13.54 -14.11 10.00
N MET A 211 -13.53 -12.82 9.68
CA MET A 211 -14.69 -12.12 9.12
C MET A 211 -15.11 -12.73 7.78
N VAL A 212 -14.17 -13.01 6.89
CA VAL A 212 -14.44 -13.71 5.61
C VAL A 212 -15.04 -15.08 5.86
N LYS A 213 -14.50 -15.85 6.82
CA LYS A 213 -15.07 -17.15 7.19
C LYS A 213 -16.51 -17.04 7.71
N LEU A 214 -16.81 -16.03 8.53
CA LEU A 214 -18.16 -15.79 9.05
C LEU A 214 -19.13 -15.40 7.93
N ALA A 215 -18.70 -14.51 7.03
CA ALA A 215 -19.45 -14.14 5.84
C ALA A 215 -19.77 -15.37 4.98
N TRP A 216 -18.78 -16.21 4.70
CA TRP A 216 -18.96 -17.45 3.94
C TRP A 216 -19.96 -18.41 4.59
N VAL A 217 -19.86 -18.63 5.91
CA VAL A 217 -20.80 -19.49 6.65
C VAL A 217 -22.22 -18.91 6.59
N LYS A 218 -22.37 -17.59 6.65
CA LYS A 218 -23.67 -16.93 6.53
C LYS A 218 -24.27 -17.12 5.13
N ARG A 219 -23.49 -16.94 4.07
CA ARG A 219 -23.94 -17.16 2.68
C ARG A 219 -24.33 -18.61 2.42
N LYS A 220 -23.55 -19.57 2.93
CA LYS A 220 -23.90 -21.00 2.87
C LYS A 220 -25.21 -21.31 3.59
N LYS A 221 -25.46 -20.71 4.76
CA LYS A 221 -26.74 -20.85 5.48
C LYS A 221 -27.91 -20.22 4.72
N ALA A 222 -27.67 -19.17 3.96
CA ALA A 222 -28.66 -18.52 3.10
C ALA A 222 -28.90 -19.27 1.77
N GLY A 223 -28.11 -20.31 1.46
CA GLY A 223 -28.22 -21.09 0.23
C GLY A 223 -27.67 -20.38 -1.02
N GLU A 224 -26.87 -19.33 -0.85
CA GLU A 224 -26.28 -18.58 -1.95
C GLU A 224 -25.02 -19.24 -2.53
N VAL A 225 -24.40 -20.16 -1.76
CA VAL A 225 -23.18 -20.90 -2.10
C VAL A 225 -23.21 -22.30 -1.49
#